data_AF-T0F4Y8-F1
#
_entry.id   AF-T0F4Y8-F1
#
_cell.length_a   1.000
_cell.length_b   1.000
_cell.length_c   1.000
_cell.angle_alpha   90.00
_cell.angle_beta   90.00
_cell.angle_gamma   90.00
#
_symmetry.space_group_name_H-M   'P 1'
#
loop_
_entity.id
_entity.type
_entity.pdbx_description
1 polymer ?
#
loop_
_entity_poly.entity_id
_entity_poly.type
_entity_poly.pdbx_seq_one_letter_code
_entity_poly.pdbx_strand_id
1 'polypeptide(L)'
;MKAPNPNDFPNAVEYLRDITAKLRSPDGCPWDRAQTHLTLVPYILEESHEVVDALLNENDEHIREELGDLLFQIVLHAQIASERGAFTFEDIANDVSEKLVLRHPHVFDPENSRFESADEVVANWDRLKEKEKQSRGKNGNNRVDKKSSVLNGVPETFPSLLKAEKLQKKAAKAGFDWPDLKGVEEKLREELDEFLAEIKAAPEISANQVRIEDELGDFFFSIVNLARKLGISSESALTRTNLKFKSRINFIEEELAKQGKKFSETPLELLDEIWNRAKIELKIESDDPIESRKNSTLLTIRELSSYLIWKETSENDWPKSYLFSYQSDEYRLIFSGFGSLTLLPLQDPWGRKGQPIFYLNLGEEIFERPIWQDLEGVSYTKVESIYEGILKAIQSYKEILK
;
A
#
# COMPACT_ATOMS: atom_id res chain seq x y z
N MET A 1 20.97 29.37 -22.55
CA MET A 1 19.88 30.30 -22.16
C MET A 1 19.99 30.61 -20.67
N LYS A 2 19.47 31.75 -20.20
CA LYS A 2 19.30 31.98 -18.76
C LYS A 2 18.09 31.19 -18.26
N ALA A 3 18.15 30.68 -17.04
CA ALA A 3 17.01 30.01 -16.41
C ALA A 3 15.82 30.99 -16.31
N PRO A 4 14.59 30.56 -16.64
CA PRO A 4 13.40 31.36 -16.35
C PRO A 4 13.30 31.68 -14.86
N ASN A 5 12.75 32.85 -14.52
CA ASN A 5 12.47 33.18 -13.13
C ASN A 5 11.16 32.49 -12.71
N PRO A 6 11.15 31.68 -11.64
CA PRO A 6 9.92 31.00 -11.17
C PRO A 6 8.75 31.96 -10.92
N ASN A 7 9.03 33.21 -10.52
CA ASN A 7 8.02 34.22 -10.20
C ASN A 7 7.28 34.76 -11.45
N ASP A 8 7.76 34.45 -12.65
CA ASP A 8 7.10 34.86 -13.90
C ASP A 8 5.95 33.92 -14.29
N PHE A 9 5.74 32.82 -13.54
CA PHE A 9 4.74 31.80 -13.82
C PHE A 9 3.65 31.80 -12.74
N PRO A 10 2.40 31.52 -13.10
CA PRO A 10 1.29 31.55 -12.14
C PRO A 10 1.33 30.39 -11.14
N ASN A 11 2.06 29.31 -11.43
CA ASN A 11 2.26 28.18 -10.52
C ASN A 11 3.52 27.36 -10.87
N ALA A 12 3.95 26.50 -9.94
CA ALA A 12 5.13 25.67 -10.09
C ALA A 12 5.03 24.62 -11.22
N VAL A 13 3.82 24.16 -11.55
CA VAL A 13 3.60 23.17 -12.63
C VAL A 13 3.85 23.81 -13.99
N GLU A 14 3.37 25.03 -14.21
CA GLU A 14 3.65 25.78 -15.44
C GLU A 14 5.13 26.11 -15.59
N TYR A 15 5.80 26.44 -14.49
CA TYR A 15 7.25 26.63 -14.48
C TYR A 15 8.00 25.36 -14.91
N LEU A 16 7.64 24.19 -14.35
CA LEU A 16 8.24 22.89 -14.72
C LEU A 16 8.01 22.56 -16.21
N ARG A 17 6.81 22.83 -16.72
CA ARG A 17 6.48 22.61 -18.13
C ARG A 17 7.30 23.51 -19.06
N ASP A 18 7.46 24.79 -18.72
CA ASP A 18 8.27 25.73 -19.49
C ASP A 18 9.76 25.35 -19.48
N ILE A 19 10.30 24.93 -18.33
CA ILE A 19 11.65 24.38 -18.26
C ILE A 19 11.79 23.17 -19.20
N THR A 20 10.86 22.22 -19.13
CA THR A 20 10.91 20.99 -19.94
C THR A 20 10.84 21.30 -21.43
N ALA A 21 9.99 22.24 -21.84
CA ALA A 21 9.92 22.71 -23.23
C ALA A 21 11.23 23.39 -23.67
N LYS A 22 11.87 24.19 -22.81
CA LYS A 22 13.17 24.81 -23.09
C LYS A 22 14.28 23.78 -23.21
N LEU A 23 14.31 22.76 -22.35
CA LEU A 23 15.27 21.66 -22.43
C LEU A 23 15.18 20.93 -23.77
N ARG A 24 13.97 20.76 -24.31
CA ARG A 24 13.74 20.11 -25.61
C ARG A 24 13.72 21.05 -26.82
N SER A 25 13.90 22.35 -26.62
CA SER A 25 14.00 23.31 -27.72
C SER A 25 15.25 23.06 -28.58
N PRO A 26 15.31 23.57 -29.84
CA PRO A 26 16.47 23.42 -30.72
C PRO A 26 17.81 23.85 -30.07
N ASP A 27 17.76 24.88 -29.23
CA ASP A 27 18.90 25.41 -28.47
C ASP A 27 19.03 24.84 -27.05
N GLY A 28 18.20 23.84 -26.71
CA GLY A 28 18.13 23.18 -25.43
C GLY A 28 19.19 22.09 -25.23
N CYS A 29 18.94 21.18 -24.31
CA CYS A 29 19.82 20.06 -23.99
C CYS A 29 19.78 18.98 -25.09
N PRO A 30 20.95 18.58 -25.64
CA PRO A 30 21.01 17.53 -26.67
C PRO A 30 20.46 16.18 -26.21
N TRP A 31 20.63 15.83 -24.92
CA TRP A 31 20.12 14.58 -24.37
C TRP A 31 18.60 14.60 -24.29
N ASP A 32 18.01 15.67 -23.73
CA ASP A 32 16.56 15.80 -23.62
C ASP A 32 15.89 15.77 -24.99
N ARG A 33 16.44 16.46 -26.00
CA ARG A 33 15.93 16.43 -27.37
C ARG A 33 15.93 15.04 -28.00
N ALA A 34 16.94 14.23 -27.70
CA ALA A 34 17.09 12.90 -28.27
C ALA A 34 16.07 11.90 -27.71
N GLN A 35 15.41 12.22 -26.59
CA GLN A 35 14.46 11.32 -25.95
C GLN A 35 13.17 11.14 -26.74
N THR A 36 12.68 9.90 -26.73
CA THR A 36 11.38 9.46 -27.26
C THR A 36 10.61 8.72 -26.16
N HIS A 37 9.32 8.41 -26.37
CA HIS A 37 8.58 7.61 -25.38
C HIS A 37 9.27 6.28 -25.07
N LEU A 38 9.88 5.62 -26.06
CA LEU A 38 10.50 4.31 -25.88
C LEU A 38 11.83 4.39 -25.12
N THR A 39 12.63 5.42 -25.38
CA THR A 39 13.92 5.60 -24.68
C THR A 39 13.74 5.99 -23.22
N LEU A 40 12.57 6.55 -22.87
CA LEU A 40 12.21 6.93 -21.49
C LEU A 40 11.57 5.80 -20.67
N VAL A 41 11.24 4.65 -21.28
CA VAL A 41 10.63 3.50 -20.56
C VAL A 41 11.50 2.99 -19.40
N PRO A 42 12.84 2.83 -19.53
CA PRO A 42 13.66 2.42 -18.40
C PRO A 42 13.59 3.41 -17.24
N TYR A 43 13.61 4.72 -17.54
CA TYR A 43 13.58 5.77 -16.53
C TYR A 43 12.26 5.80 -15.77
N ILE A 44 11.10 5.76 -16.45
CA ILE A 44 9.82 5.73 -15.72
C ILE A 44 9.67 4.48 -14.83
N LEU A 45 10.31 3.35 -15.19
CA LEU A 45 10.35 2.17 -14.33
C LEU A 45 11.27 2.38 -13.12
N GLU A 46 12.44 2.96 -13.34
CA GLU A 46 13.41 3.34 -12.30
C GLU A 46 12.79 4.31 -11.30
N GLU A 47 12.28 5.46 -11.74
CA GLU A 47 11.61 6.45 -10.86
C GLU A 47 10.42 5.82 -10.12
N SER A 48 9.66 4.93 -10.77
CA SER A 48 8.54 4.25 -10.11
C SER A 48 9.01 3.33 -8.98
N HIS A 49 10.17 2.70 -9.14
CA HIS A 49 10.79 1.86 -8.12
C HIS A 49 11.47 2.69 -7.03
N GLU A 50 12.06 3.83 -7.36
CA GLU A 50 12.66 4.75 -6.38
C GLU A 50 11.57 5.43 -5.54
N VAL A 51 10.43 5.84 -6.12
CA VAL A 51 9.24 6.23 -5.35
C VAL A 51 8.80 5.13 -4.39
N VAL A 52 8.79 3.87 -4.83
CA VAL A 52 8.45 2.74 -3.95
C VAL A 52 9.46 2.60 -2.83
N ASP A 53 10.75 2.74 -3.11
CA ASP A 53 11.81 2.66 -2.10
C ASP A 53 11.68 3.81 -1.08
N ALA A 54 11.52 5.05 -1.55
CA ALA A 54 11.32 6.22 -0.69
C ALA A 54 10.08 6.09 0.20
N LEU A 55 8.96 5.60 -0.35
CA LEU A 55 7.73 5.31 0.41
C LEU A 55 7.94 4.22 1.46
N LEU A 56 8.72 3.19 1.15
CA LEU A 56 9.00 2.10 2.09
C LEU A 56 9.97 2.51 3.19
N ASN A 57 10.81 3.51 2.95
CA ASN A 57 11.76 4.06 3.91
C ASN A 57 11.17 5.23 4.75
N GLU A 58 9.89 5.58 4.55
CA GLU A 58 9.15 6.63 5.28
C GLU A 58 9.91 7.97 5.37
N ASN A 59 10.70 8.29 4.34
CA ASN A 59 11.48 9.52 4.27
C ASN A 59 10.75 10.56 3.42
N ASP A 60 10.03 11.49 4.04
CA ASP A 60 9.24 12.50 3.33
C ASP A 60 10.06 13.39 2.38
N GLU A 61 11.33 13.66 2.69
CA GLU A 61 12.20 14.44 1.80
C GLU A 61 12.48 13.67 0.51
N HIS A 62 12.86 12.40 0.65
CA HIS A 62 13.10 11.50 -0.47
C HIS A 62 11.80 11.19 -1.23
N ILE A 63 10.68 10.98 -0.54
CA ILE A 63 9.36 10.78 -1.18
C ILE A 63 9.03 11.99 -2.06
N ARG A 64 9.27 13.21 -1.58
CA ARG A 64 9.01 14.43 -2.36
C ARG A 64 9.94 14.54 -3.58
N GLU A 65 11.20 14.17 -3.43
CA GLU A 65 12.19 14.13 -4.52
C GLU A 65 11.76 13.14 -5.60
N GLU A 66 11.55 11.89 -5.23
CA GLU A 66 11.18 10.81 -6.16
C GLU A 66 9.82 11.02 -6.83
N LEU A 67 8.83 11.56 -6.09
CA LEU A 67 7.55 11.96 -6.70
C LEU A 67 7.73 13.13 -7.68
N GLY A 68 8.70 14.00 -7.43
CA GLY A 68 9.11 15.07 -8.33
C GLY A 68 9.70 14.54 -9.63
N ASP A 69 10.57 13.53 -9.55
CA ASP A 69 11.21 12.91 -10.71
C ASP A 69 10.21 12.09 -11.53
N LEU A 70 9.32 11.35 -10.86
CA LEU A 70 8.20 10.69 -11.54
C LEU A 70 7.24 11.71 -12.20
N LEU A 71 6.99 12.86 -11.57
CA LEU A 71 6.21 13.95 -12.18
C LEU A 71 6.94 14.52 -13.41
N PHE A 72 8.26 14.68 -13.35
CA PHE A 72 9.07 15.12 -14.49
C PHE A 72 8.95 14.14 -15.66
N GLN A 73 8.98 12.82 -15.44
CA GLN A 73 8.76 11.83 -16.50
C GLN A 73 7.39 12.03 -17.19
N ILE A 74 6.33 12.29 -16.42
CA ILE A 74 4.99 12.57 -16.98
C ILE A 74 5.00 13.84 -17.84
N VAL A 75 5.61 14.92 -17.35
CA VAL A 75 5.71 16.20 -18.07
C VAL A 75 6.55 16.04 -19.34
N LEU A 76 7.65 15.29 -19.30
CA LEU A 76 8.52 15.04 -20.44
C LEU A 76 7.81 14.23 -21.55
N HIS A 77 7.04 13.21 -21.17
CA HIS A 77 6.20 12.47 -22.11
C HIS A 77 5.09 13.34 -22.72
N ALA A 78 4.46 14.21 -21.92
CA ALA A 78 3.46 15.15 -22.42
C ALA A 78 4.08 16.15 -23.42
N GLN A 79 5.29 16.64 -23.15
CA GLN A 79 6.03 17.51 -24.06
C GLN A 79 6.36 16.80 -25.39
N ILE A 80 6.86 15.56 -25.35
CA ILE A 80 7.13 14.72 -26.53
C ILE A 80 5.87 14.43 -27.37
N ALA A 81 4.71 14.32 -26.72
CA ALA A 81 3.43 14.14 -27.41
C ALA A 81 2.93 15.44 -28.04
N SER A 82 3.05 16.56 -27.31
CA SER A 82 2.64 17.89 -27.75
C SER A 82 3.43 18.36 -28.98
N GLU A 83 4.74 18.09 -29.04
CA GLU A 83 5.60 18.36 -30.20
C GLU A 83 5.12 17.70 -31.50
N ARG A 84 4.34 16.61 -31.40
CA ARG A 84 3.76 15.89 -32.53
C ARG A 84 2.26 16.17 -32.71
N GLY A 85 1.68 17.08 -31.92
CA GLY A 85 0.25 17.41 -31.94
C GLY A 85 -0.64 16.25 -31.50
N ALA A 86 -0.13 15.30 -30.69
CA ALA A 86 -0.88 14.12 -30.27
C ALA A 86 -1.78 14.38 -29.05
N PHE A 87 -1.20 14.87 -27.96
CA PHE A 87 -1.90 15.28 -26.74
C PHE A 87 -0.98 16.17 -25.89
N THR A 88 -1.56 16.84 -24.91
CA THR A 88 -0.92 17.79 -24.00
C THR A 88 -0.97 17.29 -22.55
N PHE A 89 -0.30 18.00 -21.64
CA PHE A 89 -0.38 17.71 -20.21
C PHE A 89 -1.80 17.95 -19.69
N GLU A 90 -2.48 18.96 -20.22
CA GLU A 90 -3.88 19.28 -19.92
C GLU A 90 -4.81 18.15 -20.34
N ASP A 91 -4.60 17.53 -21.50
CA ASP A 91 -5.40 16.38 -21.92
C ASP A 91 -5.26 15.22 -20.92
N ILE A 92 -4.04 14.93 -20.45
CA ILE A 92 -3.79 13.89 -19.43
C ILE A 92 -4.52 14.24 -18.13
N ALA A 93 -4.39 15.49 -17.66
CA ALA A 93 -5.00 15.95 -16.42
C ALA A 93 -6.54 15.95 -16.49
N ASN A 94 -7.11 16.32 -17.64
CA ASN A 94 -8.55 16.29 -17.89
C ASN A 94 -9.07 14.86 -17.93
N ASP A 95 -8.41 13.96 -18.68
CA ASP A 95 -8.80 12.56 -18.78
C ASP A 95 -8.83 11.85 -17.42
N VAL A 96 -7.85 12.13 -16.54
CA VAL A 96 -7.84 11.55 -15.19
C VAL A 96 -8.86 12.22 -14.28
N SER A 97 -9.02 13.55 -14.36
CA SER A 97 -10.00 14.31 -13.58
C SER A 97 -11.43 13.86 -13.88
N GLU A 98 -11.83 13.83 -15.15
CA GLU A 98 -13.17 13.38 -15.58
C GLU A 98 -13.44 11.94 -15.13
N LYS A 99 -12.42 11.08 -15.27
CA LYS A 99 -12.48 9.69 -14.81
C LYS A 99 -12.66 9.58 -13.30
N LEU A 100 -11.98 10.40 -12.51
CA LEU A 100 -12.11 10.43 -11.06
C LEU A 100 -13.49 10.94 -10.65
N VAL A 101 -13.98 12.02 -11.26
CA VAL A 101 -15.34 12.55 -11.02
C VAL A 101 -16.39 11.48 -11.29
N LEU A 102 -16.31 10.84 -12.46
CA LEU A 102 -17.25 9.79 -12.86
C LEU A 102 -17.19 8.56 -11.96
N ARG A 103 -16.00 8.22 -11.42
CA ARG A 103 -15.81 7.06 -10.53
C ARG A 103 -16.15 7.31 -9.08
N HIS A 104 -16.27 8.58 -8.67
CA HIS A 104 -16.64 8.98 -7.32
C HIS A 104 -17.95 9.78 -7.30
N PRO A 105 -19.06 9.22 -7.83
CA PRO A 105 -20.34 9.93 -7.82
C PRO A 105 -20.82 10.23 -6.40
N HIS A 106 -20.38 9.47 -5.39
CA HIS A 106 -20.66 9.77 -3.99
C HIS A 106 -19.99 11.04 -3.44
N VAL A 107 -18.88 11.47 -4.05
CA VAL A 107 -18.19 12.71 -3.70
C VAL A 107 -18.74 13.87 -4.54
N PHE A 108 -18.93 13.64 -5.84
CA PHE A 108 -19.22 14.71 -6.81
C PHE A 108 -20.71 14.81 -7.23
N ASP A 109 -21.55 13.86 -6.83
CA ASP A 109 -23.01 13.86 -6.99
C ASP A 109 -23.70 13.25 -5.74
N PRO A 110 -23.53 13.89 -4.56
CA PRO A 110 -23.96 13.34 -3.26
C PRO A 110 -25.48 13.25 -3.09
N GLU A 111 -26.25 13.86 -3.99
CA GLU A 111 -27.72 13.77 -4.03
C GLU A 111 -28.19 12.45 -4.66
N ASN A 112 -27.44 11.90 -5.62
CA ASN A 112 -27.83 10.71 -6.37
C ASN A 112 -27.02 9.46 -6.03
N SER A 113 -25.95 9.59 -5.24
CA SER A 113 -25.11 8.46 -4.85
C SER A 113 -24.62 8.64 -3.42
N ARG A 114 -24.96 7.69 -2.54
CA ARG A 114 -24.34 7.56 -1.22
C ARG A 114 -23.85 6.13 -1.08
N PHE A 115 -22.60 5.99 -0.66
CA PHE A 115 -22.02 4.70 -0.29
C PHE A 115 -21.69 4.75 1.20
N GLU A 116 -21.94 3.65 1.90
CA GLU A 116 -21.83 3.56 3.35
C GLU A 116 -20.50 2.94 3.79
N SER A 117 -19.68 2.43 2.85
CA SER A 117 -18.39 1.81 3.13
C SER A 117 -17.36 1.94 1.98
N ALA A 118 -16.08 1.77 2.32
CA ALA A 118 -14.98 1.71 1.34
C ALA A 118 -15.15 0.53 0.35
N ASP A 119 -15.71 -0.59 0.80
CA ASP A 119 -15.95 -1.77 -0.04
C ASP A 119 -17.00 -1.49 -1.13
N GLU A 120 -18.06 -0.75 -0.80
CA GLU A 120 -19.06 -0.30 -1.78
C GLU A 120 -18.46 0.65 -2.82
N VAL A 121 -17.55 1.53 -2.39
CA VAL A 121 -16.81 2.44 -3.28
C VAL A 121 -15.93 1.64 -4.25
N VAL A 122 -15.19 0.65 -3.76
CA VAL A 122 -14.33 -0.22 -4.59
C VAL A 122 -15.17 -1.04 -5.58
N ALA A 123 -16.29 -1.60 -5.14
CA ALA A 123 -17.20 -2.37 -6.00
C ALA A 123 -17.82 -1.49 -7.11
N ASN A 124 -18.26 -0.28 -6.78
CA ASN A 124 -18.77 0.66 -7.77
C ASN A 124 -17.68 1.12 -8.75
N TRP A 125 -16.46 1.33 -8.26
CA TRP A 125 -15.30 1.69 -9.08
C TRP A 125 -14.96 0.60 -10.10
N ASP A 126 -14.97 -0.66 -9.68
CA ASP A 126 -14.78 -1.80 -10.57
C ASP A 126 -15.90 -1.92 -11.61
N ARG A 127 -17.16 -1.69 -11.22
CA ARG A 127 -18.32 -1.68 -12.13
C ARG A 127 -18.23 -0.58 -13.18
N LEU A 128 -17.78 0.62 -12.81
CA LEU A 128 -17.62 1.74 -13.73
C LEU A 128 -16.45 1.53 -14.69
N LYS A 129 -15.36 0.89 -14.22
CA LYS A 129 -14.26 0.43 -15.08
C LYS A 129 -14.73 -0.56 -16.15
N GLU A 130 -15.62 -1.48 -15.79
CA GLU A 130 -16.20 -2.47 -16.72
C GLU A 130 -17.01 -1.77 -17.83
N LYS A 131 -17.90 -0.85 -17.44
CA LYS A 131 -18.73 -0.07 -18.37
C LYS A 131 -17.90 0.78 -19.34
N GLU A 132 -16.81 1.37 -18.86
CA GLU A 132 -15.88 2.17 -19.68
C GLU A 132 -15.14 1.32 -20.74
N LYS A 133 -14.74 0.09 -20.39
CA LYS A 133 -14.15 -0.83 -21.37
C LYS A 133 -15.15 -1.24 -22.45
N GLN A 134 -16.41 -1.45 -22.07
CA GLN A 134 -17.48 -1.80 -23.00
C GLN A 134 -17.86 -0.64 -23.94
N SER A 135 -17.77 0.61 -23.49
CA SER A 135 -18.03 1.79 -24.34
C SER A 135 -16.87 2.09 -25.29
N ARG A 136 -15.61 1.94 -24.85
CA ARG A 136 -14.41 2.10 -25.70
C ARG A 136 -14.32 1.05 -26.81
N GLY A 137 -14.80 -0.17 -26.58
CA GLY A 137 -14.87 -1.24 -27.59
C GLY A 137 -15.85 -0.99 -28.75
N LYS A 138 -16.75 0.01 -28.64
CA LYS A 138 -17.76 0.30 -29.68
C LYS A 138 -17.35 1.39 -30.67
N ASN A 139 -16.31 2.19 -30.37
CA ASN A 139 -15.94 3.37 -31.18
C ASN A 139 -14.63 3.22 -31.99
N GLY A 140 -14.04 2.02 -32.06
CA GLY A 140 -12.80 1.77 -32.81
C GLY A 140 -13.00 0.94 -34.08
N ASN A 141 -12.84 1.54 -35.25
CA ASN A 141 -12.83 0.85 -36.55
C ASN A 141 -11.70 -0.19 -36.65
N ASN A 142 -12.09 -1.43 -36.94
CA ASN A 142 -11.33 -2.53 -37.56
C ASN A 142 -9.93 -2.87 -37.03
N ARG A 143 -9.82 -4.00 -36.32
CA ARG A 143 -9.12 -5.20 -36.83
C ARG A 143 -9.33 -6.40 -35.89
N VAL A 144 -10.12 -7.36 -36.40
CA VAL A 144 -10.25 -8.77 -36.00
C VAL A 144 -10.78 -9.01 -34.58
N ASP A 145 -11.99 -9.58 -34.53
CA ASP A 145 -12.58 -10.32 -33.41
C ASP A 145 -11.64 -11.43 -32.92
N LYS A 146 -10.58 -11.07 -32.19
CA LYS A 146 -9.85 -12.02 -31.36
C LYS A 146 -10.73 -12.18 -30.13
N LYS A 147 -11.59 -13.22 -30.14
CA LYS A 147 -12.49 -13.65 -29.05
C LYS A 147 -12.06 -13.03 -27.73
N SER A 148 -12.90 -12.17 -27.15
CA SER A 148 -12.58 -11.45 -25.91
C SER A 148 -12.24 -12.46 -24.82
N SER A 149 -10.94 -12.76 -24.65
CA SER A 149 -10.47 -13.64 -23.60
C SER A 149 -10.76 -12.96 -22.27
N VAL A 150 -11.21 -13.74 -21.29
CA VAL A 150 -11.45 -13.28 -19.91
C VAL A 150 -10.23 -12.52 -19.35
N LEU A 151 -9.04 -12.83 -19.86
CA LEU A 151 -7.77 -12.28 -19.39
C LEU A 151 -7.31 -11.02 -20.16
N ASN A 152 -7.98 -10.63 -21.26
CA ASN A 152 -7.58 -9.52 -22.13
C ASN A 152 -7.39 -8.19 -21.37
N GLY A 153 -6.26 -7.51 -21.61
CA GLY A 153 -5.90 -6.22 -20.99
C GLY A 153 -5.12 -6.34 -19.68
N VAL A 154 -4.38 -7.43 -19.46
CA VAL A 154 -3.24 -7.44 -18.53
C VAL A 154 -2.02 -7.10 -19.41
N PRO A 155 -1.31 -6.00 -19.16
CA PRO A 155 -0.11 -5.67 -19.93
C PRO A 155 0.91 -6.82 -19.88
N GLU A 156 1.51 -7.14 -21.03
CA GLU A 156 2.57 -8.14 -21.11
C GLU A 156 3.84 -7.71 -20.36
N THR A 157 4.02 -6.40 -20.19
CA THR A 157 5.17 -5.75 -19.56
C THR A 157 5.15 -5.77 -18.03
N PHE A 158 4.10 -6.30 -17.40
CA PHE A 158 4.06 -6.40 -15.93
C PHE A 158 5.07 -7.44 -15.43
N PRO A 159 5.75 -7.16 -14.30
CA PRO A 159 6.53 -8.16 -13.57
C PRO A 159 5.68 -9.39 -13.25
N SER A 160 6.31 -10.58 -13.21
CA SER A 160 5.59 -11.87 -13.19
C SER A 160 4.62 -12.02 -12.02
N LEU A 161 4.95 -11.54 -10.82
CA LEU A 161 4.06 -11.62 -9.65
C LEU A 161 2.85 -10.68 -9.79
N LEU A 162 3.09 -9.42 -10.17
CA LEU A 162 2.01 -8.48 -10.47
C LEU A 162 1.11 -9.00 -11.60
N LYS A 163 1.70 -9.58 -12.65
CA LYS A 163 0.98 -10.17 -13.78
C LYS A 163 0.10 -11.32 -13.34
N ALA A 164 0.63 -12.27 -12.55
CA ALA A 164 -0.13 -13.38 -11.97
C ALA A 164 -1.30 -12.86 -11.10
N GLU A 165 -1.07 -11.87 -10.24
CA GLU A 165 -2.12 -11.28 -9.40
C GLU A 165 -3.25 -10.68 -10.26
N LYS A 166 -2.92 -9.96 -11.35
CA LYS A 166 -3.93 -9.37 -12.24
C LYS A 166 -4.69 -10.42 -13.05
N LEU A 167 -4.03 -11.49 -13.49
CA LEU A 167 -4.68 -12.60 -14.18
C LEU A 167 -5.69 -13.29 -13.26
N GLN A 168 -5.28 -13.59 -12.03
CA GLN A 168 -6.16 -14.20 -11.02
C GLN A 168 -7.32 -13.28 -10.62
N LYS A 169 -7.09 -11.98 -10.44
CA LYS A 169 -8.17 -11.00 -10.18
C LYS A 169 -9.21 -10.99 -11.31
N LYS A 170 -8.80 -11.16 -12.57
CA LYS A 170 -9.73 -11.26 -13.70
C LYS A 170 -10.47 -12.58 -13.75
N ALA A 171 -9.76 -13.68 -13.56
CA ALA A 171 -10.37 -15.00 -13.47
C ALA A 171 -11.46 -15.02 -12.37
N ALA A 172 -11.14 -14.45 -11.21
CA ALA A 172 -12.08 -14.32 -10.11
C ALA A 172 -13.33 -13.49 -10.45
N LYS A 173 -13.15 -12.37 -11.17
CA LYS A 173 -14.28 -11.55 -11.66
C LYS A 173 -15.18 -12.31 -12.64
N ALA A 174 -14.63 -13.26 -13.38
CA ALA A 174 -15.40 -14.15 -14.25
C ALA A 174 -16.04 -15.34 -13.52
N GLY A 175 -15.94 -15.39 -12.18
CA GLY A 175 -16.50 -16.46 -11.35
C GLY A 175 -15.55 -17.66 -11.16
N PHE A 176 -14.31 -17.57 -11.63
CA PHE A 176 -13.29 -18.59 -11.41
C PHE A 176 -12.42 -18.22 -10.20
N ASP A 177 -12.96 -18.47 -9.00
CA ASP A 177 -12.27 -18.26 -7.73
C ASP A 177 -12.78 -19.25 -6.67
N TRP A 178 -11.94 -19.55 -5.67
CA TRP A 178 -12.36 -20.31 -4.51
C TRP A 178 -13.26 -19.46 -3.61
N PRO A 179 -14.31 -20.04 -2.98
CA PRO A 179 -15.23 -19.28 -2.13
C PRO A 179 -14.61 -18.86 -0.79
N ASP A 180 -13.63 -19.61 -0.30
CA ASP A 180 -12.97 -19.39 1.00
C ASP A 180 -11.44 -19.53 0.91
N LEU A 181 -10.76 -19.17 1.99
CA LEU A 181 -9.31 -19.29 2.12
C LEU A 181 -8.83 -20.74 2.17
N LYS A 182 -9.68 -21.66 2.65
CA LYS A 182 -9.29 -23.05 2.90
C LYS A 182 -8.96 -23.76 1.59
N GLY A 183 -9.77 -23.56 0.55
CA GLY A 183 -9.49 -24.15 -0.76
C GLY A 183 -8.19 -23.65 -1.39
N VAL A 184 -7.79 -22.41 -1.12
CA VAL A 184 -6.51 -21.85 -1.59
C VAL A 184 -5.33 -22.38 -0.78
N GLU A 185 -5.48 -22.55 0.53
CA GLU A 185 -4.46 -23.17 1.37
C GLU A 185 -4.21 -24.64 1.00
N GLU A 186 -5.27 -25.40 0.76
CA GLU A 186 -5.17 -26.79 0.30
C GLU A 186 -4.42 -26.87 -1.04
N LYS A 187 -4.76 -26.00 -2.00
CA LYS A 187 -4.06 -25.95 -3.28
C LYS A 187 -2.60 -25.54 -3.14
N LEU A 188 -2.27 -24.59 -2.27
CA LEU A 188 -0.88 -24.21 -1.99
C LEU A 188 -0.05 -25.39 -1.45
N ARG A 189 -0.64 -26.22 -0.59
CA ARG A 189 0.02 -27.42 -0.06
C ARG A 189 0.20 -28.48 -1.15
N GLU A 190 -0.80 -28.67 -1.99
CA GLU A 190 -0.75 -29.56 -3.17
C GLU A 190 0.41 -29.17 -4.11
N GLU A 191 0.49 -27.90 -4.54
CA GLU A 191 1.58 -27.44 -5.43
C GLU A 191 2.97 -27.59 -4.80
N LEU A 192 3.08 -27.37 -3.48
CA LEU A 192 4.34 -27.59 -2.76
C LEU A 192 4.73 -29.08 -2.77
N ASP A 193 3.77 -29.97 -2.55
CA ASP A 193 4.00 -31.41 -2.56
C ASP A 193 4.35 -31.91 -3.97
N GLU A 194 3.73 -31.37 -5.02
CA GLU A 194 4.03 -31.66 -6.44
C GLU A 194 5.45 -31.20 -6.81
N PHE A 195 5.82 -29.96 -6.48
CA PHE A 195 7.18 -29.43 -6.67
C PHE A 195 8.24 -30.29 -5.95
N LEU A 196 7.99 -30.65 -4.68
CA LEU A 196 8.91 -31.50 -3.92
C LEU A 196 8.97 -32.94 -4.45
N ALA A 197 7.89 -33.45 -5.04
CA ALA A 197 7.87 -34.77 -5.66
C ALA A 197 8.74 -34.82 -6.92
N GLU A 198 8.65 -33.81 -7.79
CA GLU A 198 9.48 -33.73 -9.00
C GLU A 198 10.98 -33.58 -8.68
N ILE A 199 11.33 -32.90 -7.58
CA ILE A 199 12.71 -32.86 -7.05
C ILE A 199 13.17 -34.26 -6.59
N LYS A 200 12.34 -34.98 -5.81
CA LYS A 200 12.70 -36.29 -5.25
C LYS A 200 12.75 -37.40 -6.29
N ALA A 201 11.95 -37.29 -7.35
CA ALA A 201 11.88 -38.27 -8.43
C ALA A 201 13.10 -38.19 -9.37
N ALA A 202 13.84 -37.08 -9.36
CA ALA A 202 14.98 -36.85 -10.23
C ALA A 202 16.27 -37.51 -9.68
N PRO A 203 16.92 -38.43 -10.43
CA PRO A 203 18.22 -38.98 -10.04
C PRO A 203 19.34 -37.92 -10.02
N GLU A 204 19.22 -36.95 -10.94
CA GLU A 204 19.99 -35.71 -10.99
C GLU A 204 19.02 -34.57 -11.34
N ILE A 205 19.14 -33.41 -10.70
CA ILE A 205 18.23 -32.26 -10.87
C ILE A 205 18.14 -31.83 -12.35
N SER A 206 19.25 -31.91 -13.07
CA SER A 206 19.36 -31.57 -14.50
C SER A 206 18.45 -32.43 -15.40
N ALA A 207 18.17 -33.68 -15.01
CA ALA A 207 17.38 -34.62 -15.82
C ALA A 207 15.88 -34.27 -15.86
N ASN A 208 15.40 -33.45 -14.91
CA ASN A 208 13.99 -33.12 -14.75
C ASN A 208 13.74 -31.61 -14.60
N GLN A 209 14.74 -30.79 -14.99
CA GLN A 209 14.77 -29.36 -14.70
C GLN A 209 13.55 -28.59 -15.24
N VAL A 210 13.06 -28.94 -16.43
CA VAL A 210 11.86 -28.31 -17.01
C VAL A 210 10.61 -28.58 -16.17
N ARG A 211 10.41 -29.83 -15.73
CA ARG A 211 9.24 -30.17 -14.91
C ARG A 211 9.33 -29.54 -13.52
N ILE A 212 10.53 -29.50 -12.94
CA ILE A 212 10.79 -28.80 -11.67
C ILE A 212 10.49 -27.30 -11.81
N GLU A 213 10.85 -26.67 -12.93
CA GLU A 213 10.55 -25.26 -13.21
C GLU A 213 9.06 -25.00 -13.41
N ASP A 214 8.35 -25.90 -14.11
CA ASP A 214 6.89 -25.83 -14.29
C ASP A 214 6.18 -25.88 -12.92
N GLU A 215 6.47 -26.87 -12.08
CA GLU A 215 5.85 -27.00 -10.74
C GLU A 215 6.25 -25.84 -9.81
N LEU A 216 7.48 -25.31 -9.93
CA LEU A 216 7.87 -24.10 -9.19
C LEU A 216 7.04 -22.89 -9.62
N GLY A 217 6.72 -22.79 -10.90
CA GLY A 217 5.82 -21.77 -11.45
C GLY A 217 4.42 -21.86 -10.85
N ASP A 218 3.85 -23.06 -10.79
CA ASP A 218 2.52 -23.28 -10.22
C ASP A 218 2.49 -23.06 -8.70
N PHE A 219 3.57 -23.43 -7.99
CA PHE A 219 3.75 -23.08 -6.58
C PHE A 219 3.77 -21.55 -6.36
N PHE A 220 4.55 -20.80 -7.15
CA PHE A 220 4.52 -19.33 -7.08
C PHE A 220 3.15 -18.77 -7.42
N PHE A 221 2.46 -19.32 -8.42
CA PHE A 221 1.11 -18.89 -8.79
C PHE A 221 0.12 -19.09 -7.64
N SER A 222 0.21 -20.19 -6.91
CA SER A 222 -0.59 -20.48 -5.72
C SER A 222 -0.26 -19.57 -4.53
N ILE A 223 1.01 -19.22 -4.31
CA ILE A 223 1.40 -18.20 -3.31
C ILE A 223 0.74 -16.86 -3.64
N VAL A 224 0.81 -16.43 -4.90
CA VAL A 224 0.20 -15.16 -5.35
C VAL A 224 -1.32 -15.18 -5.13
N ASN A 225 -1.96 -16.34 -5.34
CA ASN A 225 -3.40 -16.49 -5.13
C ASN A 225 -3.79 -16.37 -3.65
N LEU A 226 -3.02 -16.99 -2.75
CA LEU A 226 -3.22 -16.82 -1.31
C LEU A 226 -3.03 -15.37 -0.89
N ALA A 227 -1.94 -14.72 -1.32
CA ALA A 227 -1.68 -13.32 -1.04
C ALA A 227 -2.83 -12.42 -1.54
N ARG A 228 -3.33 -12.65 -2.76
CA ARG A 228 -4.49 -11.94 -3.33
C ARG A 228 -5.74 -12.10 -2.47
N LYS A 229 -6.05 -13.32 -1.99
CA LYS A 229 -7.20 -13.56 -1.10
C LYS A 229 -7.09 -12.85 0.24
N LEU A 230 -5.88 -12.67 0.74
CA LEU A 230 -5.57 -11.92 1.95
C LEU A 230 -5.50 -10.40 1.71
N GLY A 231 -5.69 -9.92 0.48
CA GLY A 231 -5.56 -8.50 0.12
C GLY A 231 -4.11 -8.00 0.07
N ILE A 232 -3.13 -8.91 0.00
CA ILE A 232 -1.71 -8.61 0.00
C ILE A 232 -1.18 -8.55 -1.44
N SER A 233 -0.45 -7.48 -1.77
CA SER A 233 0.33 -7.38 -3.02
C SER A 233 1.57 -8.28 -2.93
N SER A 234 1.65 -9.28 -3.80
CA SER A 234 2.79 -10.23 -3.81
C SER A 234 4.10 -9.55 -4.22
N GLU A 235 4.02 -8.63 -5.18
CA GLU A 235 5.16 -7.82 -5.64
C GLU A 235 5.72 -7.00 -4.48
N SER A 236 4.87 -6.23 -3.81
CA SER A 236 5.28 -5.36 -2.69
C SER A 236 5.81 -6.17 -1.50
N ALA A 237 5.23 -7.35 -1.23
CA ALA A 237 5.70 -8.23 -0.17
C ALA A 237 7.13 -8.75 -0.44
N LEU A 238 7.42 -9.12 -1.69
CA LEU A 238 8.77 -9.55 -2.08
C LEU A 238 9.76 -8.39 -2.09
N THR A 239 9.37 -7.21 -2.60
CA THR A 239 10.20 -5.99 -2.56
C THR A 239 10.67 -5.69 -1.13
N ARG A 240 9.75 -5.68 -0.15
CA ARG A 240 10.12 -5.50 1.27
C ARG A 240 11.04 -6.58 1.81
N THR A 241 10.91 -7.82 1.32
CA THR A 241 11.78 -8.92 1.73
C THR A 241 13.19 -8.76 1.16
N ASN A 242 13.32 -8.31 -0.09
CA ASN A 242 14.60 -8.01 -0.72
C ASN A 242 15.32 -6.86 0.00
N LEU A 243 14.60 -5.80 0.38
CA LEU A 243 15.16 -4.70 1.16
C LEU A 243 15.69 -5.21 2.51
N LYS A 244 14.89 -5.98 3.26
CA LYS A 244 15.35 -6.59 4.52
C LYS A 244 16.58 -7.48 4.34
N PHE A 245 16.65 -8.25 3.26
CA PHE A 245 17.82 -9.06 2.95
C PHE A 245 19.05 -8.19 2.69
N LYS A 246 18.93 -7.16 1.85
CA LYS A 246 20.00 -6.20 1.55
C LYS A 246 20.53 -5.53 2.82
N SER A 247 19.65 -4.98 3.66
CA SER A 247 20.05 -4.31 4.91
C SER A 247 20.79 -5.26 5.84
N ARG A 248 20.36 -6.52 5.96
CA ARG A 248 21.04 -7.53 6.79
C ARG A 248 22.40 -7.92 6.26
N ILE A 249 22.56 -8.03 4.94
CA ILE A 249 23.87 -8.29 4.33
C ILE A 249 24.80 -7.11 4.58
N ASN A 250 24.35 -5.87 4.36
CA ASN A 250 25.16 -4.67 4.64
C ASN A 250 25.62 -4.63 6.10
N PHE A 251 24.72 -4.93 7.04
CA PHE A 251 25.07 -5.02 8.46
C PHE A 251 26.16 -6.08 8.73
N ILE A 252 26.07 -7.26 8.10
CA ILE A 252 27.11 -8.28 8.24
C ILE A 252 28.45 -7.77 7.69
N GLU A 253 28.44 -7.11 6.53
CA GLU A 253 29.66 -6.56 5.93
C GLU A 253 30.32 -5.52 6.84
N GLU A 254 29.53 -4.62 7.44
CA GLU A 254 30.01 -3.62 8.40
C GLU A 254 30.60 -4.26 9.66
N GLU A 255 29.93 -5.26 10.23
CA GLU A 255 30.40 -5.99 11.42
C GLU A 255 31.69 -6.76 11.15
N LEU A 256 31.82 -7.38 9.96
CA LEU A 256 33.06 -8.05 9.56
C LEU A 256 34.19 -7.05 9.31
N ALA A 257 33.88 -5.90 8.70
CA ALA A 257 34.86 -4.83 8.48
C ALA A 257 35.43 -4.29 9.80
N LYS A 258 34.59 -4.10 10.83
CA LYS A 258 35.03 -3.72 12.19
C LYS A 258 36.01 -4.74 12.80
N GLN A 259 35.90 -6.00 12.43
CA GLN A 259 36.77 -7.09 12.88
C GLN A 259 37.96 -7.36 11.94
N GLY A 260 38.10 -6.59 10.86
CA GLY A 260 39.14 -6.80 9.84
C GLY A 260 39.00 -8.12 9.07
N LYS A 261 37.80 -8.69 9.00
CA LYS A 261 37.49 -9.95 8.31
C LYS A 261 36.81 -9.70 6.97
N LYS A 262 36.94 -10.66 6.04
CA LYS A 262 36.22 -10.65 4.76
C LYS A 262 35.06 -11.64 4.77
N PHE A 263 33.97 -11.26 4.12
CA PHE A 263 32.77 -12.08 3.98
C PHE A 263 33.07 -13.47 3.39
N SER A 264 33.84 -13.53 2.29
CA SER A 264 34.20 -14.78 1.60
C SER A 264 35.09 -15.74 2.40
N GLU A 265 35.75 -15.24 3.44
CA GLU A 265 36.69 -16.00 4.27
C GLU A 265 36.07 -16.36 5.64
N THR A 266 34.79 -16.01 5.85
CA THR A 266 34.08 -16.21 7.12
C THR A 266 33.21 -17.46 7.06
N PRO A 267 33.31 -18.38 8.04
CA PRO A 267 32.45 -19.56 8.11
C PRO A 267 30.96 -19.21 8.19
N LEU A 268 30.11 -20.06 7.60
CA LEU A 268 28.67 -19.82 7.54
C LEU A 268 28.04 -19.71 8.93
N GLU A 269 28.56 -20.45 9.91
CA GLU A 269 28.09 -20.42 11.29
C GLU A 269 28.25 -19.03 11.90
N LEU A 270 29.40 -18.39 11.66
CA LEU A 270 29.66 -17.03 12.14
C LEU A 270 28.84 -15.99 11.34
N LEU A 271 28.63 -16.20 10.04
CA LEU A 271 27.75 -15.35 9.24
C LEU A 271 26.29 -15.45 9.73
N ASP A 272 25.81 -16.64 10.10
CA ASP A 272 24.46 -16.84 10.64
C ASP A 272 24.30 -16.21 12.03
N GLU A 273 25.33 -16.26 12.89
CA GLU A 273 25.34 -15.52 14.15
C GLU A 273 25.19 -14.01 13.94
N ILE A 274 25.96 -13.42 13.03
CA ILE A 274 25.87 -11.98 12.70
C ILE A 274 24.54 -11.66 12.03
N TRP A 275 24.02 -12.54 11.16
CA TRP A 275 22.71 -12.40 10.54
C TRP A 275 21.57 -12.39 11.57
N ASN A 276 21.64 -13.27 12.58
CA ASN A 276 20.67 -13.32 13.66
C ASN A 276 20.78 -12.09 14.57
N ARG A 277 21.99 -11.54 14.78
CA ARG A 277 22.15 -10.21 15.38
C ARG A 277 21.54 -9.12 14.52
N ALA A 278 21.79 -9.10 13.21
CA ALA A 278 21.20 -8.15 12.28
C ALA A 278 19.66 -8.18 12.32
N LYS A 279 19.04 -9.37 12.44
CA LYS A 279 17.57 -9.49 12.61
C LYS A 279 17.04 -8.82 13.88
N ILE A 280 17.86 -8.73 14.92
CA ILE A 280 17.49 -8.12 16.20
C ILE A 280 17.84 -6.64 16.14
N GLU A 281 19.09 -6.30 15.85
CA GLU A 281 19.62 -4.94 15.83
C GLU A 281 18.99 -4.09 14.72
N LEU A 282 18.84 -4.59 13.49
CA LEU A 282 18.12 -3.84 12.45
C LEU A 282 16.61 -3.80 12.70
N LYS A 283 16.05 -4.69 13.53
CA LYS A 283 14.66 -4.59 14.00
C LYS A 283 14.52 -3.63 15.19
N ILE A 284 15.65 -3.27 15.81
CA ILE A 284 15.76 -2.24 16.87
C ILE A 284 16.10 -0.87 16.25
N GLU A 285 16.88 -0.83 15.16
CA GLU A 285 17.21 0.38 14.39
C GLU A 285 16.13 0.73 13.35
N SER A 286 15.48 -0.28 12.75
CA SER A 286 14.15 -0.09 12.17
C SER A 286 13.15 -0.19 13.32
N ASP A 287 12.92 0.90 14.04
CA ASP A 287 11.70 1.04 14.84
C ASP A 287 10.54 0.82 13.87
N ASP A 288 10.02 -0.42 13.79
CA ASP A 288 8.79 -0.68 13.04
C ASP A 288 7.74 0.23 13.68
N PRO A 289 7.31 1.31 13.00
CA PRO A 289 6.44 2.30 13.63
C PRO A 289 5.11 1.66 14.01
N ILE A 290 4.73 0.57 13.33
CA ILE A 290 3.55 -0.21 13.64
C ILE A 290 3.80 -1.06 14.89
N GLU A 291 4.96 -1.69 15.06
CA GLU A 291 5.29 -2.46 16.28
C GLU A 291 5.46 -1.53 17.49
N SER A 292 6.07 -0.36 17.31
CA SER A 292 6.18 0.70 18.33
C SER A 292 4.82 1.30 18.72
N ARG A 293 3.96 1.62 17.73
CA ARG A 293 2.58 2.07 17.97
C ARG A 293 1.72 0.98 18.58
N LYS A 294 1.89 -0.30 18.20
CA LYS A 294 1.26 -1.45 18.86
C LYS A 294 1.66 -1.55 20.32
N ASN A 295 2.96 -1.46 20.63
CA ASN A 295 3.46 -1.53 22.00
C ASN A 295 2.94 -0.36 22.85
N SER A 296 2.94 0.87 22.31
CA SER A 296 2.37 2.06 22.93
C SER A 296 0.86 1.97 23.16
N THR A 297 0.14 1.36 22.21
CA THR A 297 -1.30 1.10 22.32
C THR A 297 -1.58 0.02 23.38
N LEU A 298 -0.80 -1.05 23.42
CA LEU A 298 -0.90 -2.10 24.45
C LEU A 298 -0.62 -1.56 25.86
N LEU A 299 0.36 -0.66 26.00
CA LEU A 299 0.63 0.02 27.26
C LEU A 299 -0.59 0.82 27.72
N THR A 300 -1.20 1.59 26.81
CA THR A 300 -2.40 2.39 27.10
C THR A 300 -3.59 1.52 27.50
N ILE A 301 -3.82 0.40 26.79
CA ILE A 301 -4.85 -0.60 27.15
C ILE A 301 -4.59 -1.11 28.57
N ARG A 302 -3.36 -1.54 28.86
CA ARG A 302 -3.01 -2.06 30.18
C ARG A 302 -3.25 -1.05 31.29
N GLU A 303 -2.90 0.22 31.08
CA GLU A 303 -3.12 1.26 32.09
C GLU A 303 -4.61 1.58 32.28
N LEU A 304 -5.38 1.70 31.20
CA LEU A 304 -6.82 1.94 31.26
C LEU A 304 -7.59 0.80 31.96
N SER A 305 -7.07 -0.44 31.94
CA SER A 305 -7.66 -1.57 32.66
C SER A 305 -7.73 -1.37 34.18
N SER A 306 -6.96 -0.42 34.73
CA SER A 306 -7.05 -0.04 36.15
C SER A 306 -8.23 0.88 36.47
N TYR A 307 -8.83 1.51 35.45
CA TYR A 307 -9.97 2.43 35.59
C TYR A 307 -11.29 1.83 35.08
N LEU A 308 -11.23 0.87 34.15
CA LEU A 308 -12.39 0.30 33.48
C LEU A 308 -12.52 -1.20 33.73
N ILE A 309 -13.72 -1.65 34.10
CA ILE A 309 -14.08 -3.06 34.09
C ILE A 309 -14.59 -3.40 32.69
N TRP A 310 -13.79 -4.13 31.93
CA TRP A 310 -14.07 -4.43 30.53
C TRP A 310 -13.85 -5.90 30.16
N LYS A 311 -14.37 -6.31 29.00
CA LYS A 311 -14.18 -7.65 28.43
C LYS A 311 -13.71 -7.54 26.98
N GLU A 312 -12.62 -8.22 26.65
CA GLU A 312 -12.15 -8.35 25.26
C GLU A 312 -13.15 -9.18 24.43
N THR A 313 -13.42 -8.72 23.21
CA THR A 313 -14.40 -9.32 22.30
C THR A 313 -13.87 -9.57 20.88
N SER A 314 -12.60 -9.23 20.63
CA SER A 314 -11.91 -9.52 19.37
C SER A 314 -11.19 -10.88 19.47
N GLU A 315 -11.38 -11.76 18.49
CA GLU A 315 -10.67 -13.04 18.36
C GLU A 315 -9.36 -12.93 17.56
N ASN A 316 -9.10 -11.76 16.94
CA ASN A 316 -7.90 -11.48 16.14
C ASN A 316 -6.82 -10.75 16.96
N ASP A 317 -5.59 -10.72 16.44
CA ASP A 317 -4.48 -9.99 17.06
C ASP A 317 -4.71 -8.47 17.09
N TRP A 318 -5.23 -7.86 16.01
CA TRP A 318 -5.66 -6.45 15.93
C TRP A 318 -6.78 -6.26 14.89
N PRO A 319 -7.69 -5.26 15.02
CA PRO A 319 -7.83 -4.35 16.16
C PRO A 319 -8.38 -5.05 17.41
N LYS A 320 -8.00 -4.54 18.59
CA LYS A 320 -8.49 -5.04 19.88
C LYS A 320 -9.77 -4.31 20.26
N SER A 321 -10.83 -5.05 20.57
CA SER A 321 -12.15 -4.49 20.90
C SER A 321 -12.57 -4.91 22.30
N TYR A 322 -12.91 -3.94 23.15
CA TYR A 322 -13.29 -4.15 24.54
C TYR A 322 -14.70 -3.59 24.80
N LEU A 323 -15.55 -4.36 25.48
CA LEU A 323 -16.85 -3.90 25.96
C LEU A 323 -16.77 -3.52 27.43
N PHE A 324 -17.41 -2.42 27.82
CA PHE A 324 -17.56 -2.03 29.22
C PHE A 324 -18.92 -1.35 29.44
N SER A 325 -19.35 -1.28 30.70
CA SER A 325 -20.61 -0.64 31.08
C SER A 325 -20.36 0.63 31.87
N TYR A 326 -21.11 1.70 31.55
CA TYR A 326 -21.14 2.94 32.33
C TYR A 326 -22.58 3.35 32.60
N GLN A 327 -22.96 3.45 33.88
CA GLN A 327 -24.32 3.80 34.34
C GLN A 327 -25.44 2.97 33.67
N SER A 328 -25.22 1.65 33.53
CA SER A 328 -26.13 0.67 32.88
C SER A 328 -26.18 0.68 31.35
N ASP A 329 -25.46 1.60 30.70
CA ASP A 329 -25.31 1.61 29.24
C ASP A 329 -24.01 0.93 28.82
N GLU A 330 -24.04 0.17 27.72
CA GLU A 330 -22.89 -0.56 27.21
C GLU A 330 -22.16 0.22 26.11
N TYR A 331 -20.83 0.21 26.19
CA TYR A 331 -19.94 0.88 25.26
C TYR A 331 -18.85 -0.07 24.77
N ARG A 332 -18.30 0.24 23.59
CA ARG A 332 -17.19 -0.47 22.97
C ARG A 332 -16.02 0.49 22.77
N LEU A 333 -14.84 0.09 23.25
CA LEU A 333 -13.57 0.68 22.89
C LEU A 333 -12.87 -0.17 21.83
N ILE A 334 -12.40 0.45 20.76
CA ILE A 334 -11.64 -0.21 19.68
C ILE A 334 -10.26 0.44 19.62
N PHE A 335 -9.23 -0.39 19.68
CA PHE A 335 -7.83 0.01 19.57
C PHE A 335 -7.22 -0.58 18.30
N SER A 336 -6.58 0.26 17.51
CA SER A 336 -5.84 -0.14 16.31
C SER A 336 -4.36 -0.32 16.61
N GLY A 337 -3.72 -1.31 15.96
CA GLY A 337 -2.26 -1.44 15.97
C GLY A 337 -1.53 -0.27 15.30
N PHE A 338 -2.25 0.58 14.58
CA PHE A 338 -1.72 1.78 13.94
C PHE A 338 -1.86 3.05 14.82
N GLY A 339 -2.31 2.90 16.07
CA GLY A 339 -2.37 3.99 17.04
C GLY A 339 -3.67 4.81 17.00
N SER A 340 -4.83 4.15 16.96
CA SER A 340 -6.13 4.81 17.15
C SER A 340 -6.93 4.19 18.30
N LEU A 341 -7.68 5.03 19.00
CA LEU A 341 -8.60 4.66 20.08
C LEU A 341 -9.98 5.24 19.74
N THR A 342 -11.00 4.38 19.65
CA THR A 342 -12.36 4.78 19.27
C THR A 342 -13.37 4.29 20.30
N LEU A 343 -14.27 5.17 20.75
CA LEU A 343 -15.38 4.83 21.64
C LEU A 343 -16.72 4.84 20.89
N LEU A 344 -17.49 3.77 21.04
CA LEU A 344 -18.79 3.58 20.40
C LEU A 344 -19.86 3.19 21.44
N PRO A 345 -21.06 3.80 21.41
CA PRO A 345 -22.21 3.27 22.16
C PRO A 345 -22.76 2.00 21.47
N LEU A 346 -23.12 0.97 22.24
CA LEU A 346 -23.70 -0.26 21.69
C LEU A 346 -25.20 -0.15 21.41
N GLN A 347 -25.88 0.75 22.11
CA GLN A 347 -27.28 1.07 21.89
C GLN A 347 -27.36 2.53 21.42
N ASP A 348 -27.80 2.72 20.18
CA ASP A 348 -28.11 4.05 19.64
C ASP A 348 -29.62 4.15 19.36
N PRO A 349 -30.37 5.03 20.06
CA PRO A 349 -31.80 5.22 19.85
C PRO A 349 -32.18 5.76 18.47
N TRP A 350 -31.23 6.36 17.73
CA TRP A 350 -31.51 7.10 16.47
C TRP A 350 -31.16 6.32 15.20
N GLY A 351 -30.73 5.06 15.32
CA GLY A 351 -30.46 4.18 14.17
C GLY A 351 -29.16 4.49 13.42
N ARG A 352 -28.30 5.38 13.94
CA ARG A 352 -26.93 5.62 13.44
C ARG A 352 -25.97 4.64 14.13
N LYS A 353 -26.12 3.35 13.83
CA LYS A 353 -25.19 2.33 14.34
C LYS A 353 -23.75 2.71 13.97
N GLY A 354 -22.92 2.97 14.97
CA GLY A 354 -21.46 2.94 14.83
C GLY A 354 -20.73 4.28 14.60
N GLN A 355 -21.33 5.44 14.89
CA GLN A 355 -20.54 6.69 14.93
C GLN A 355 -19.72 6.81 16.22
N PRO A 356 -18.41 7.09 16.14
CA PRO A 356 -17.58 7.38 17.30
C PRO A 356 -18.08 8.59 18.06
N ILE A 357 -18.22 8.46 19.38
CA ILE A 357 -18.51 9.60 20.27
C ILE A 357 -17.23 10.14 20.92
N PHE A 358 -16.12 9.40 20.81
CA PHE A 358 -14.78 9.81 21.23
C PHE A 358 -13.75 9.11 20.36
N TYR A 359 -12.73 9.85 19.94
CA TYR A 359 -11.67 9.36 19.06
C TYR A 359 -10.35 10.02 19.42
N LEU A 360 -9.29 9.21 19.54
CA LEU A 360 -7.93 9.68 19.71
C LEU A 360 -6.98 9.00 18.72
N ASN A 361 -5.99 9.75 18.26
CA ASN A 361 -4.81 9.26 17.53
C ASN A 361 -3.57 9.32 18.41
N LEU A 362 -2.70 8.33 18.28
CA LEU A 362 -1.39 8.34 18.88
C LEU A 362 -0.47 9.25 18.06
N GLY A 363 0.22 10.17 18.75
CA GLY A 363 1.15 11.12 18.15
C GLY A 363 2.36 10.46 17.50
N GLU A 364 3.03 11.22 16.64
CA GLU A 364 4.17 10.76 15.82
C GLU A 364 5.50 10.72 16.59
N GLU A 365 5.61 11.47 17.69
CA GLU A 365 6.85 11.57 18.47
C GLU A 365 6.96 10.41 19.49
N ILE A 366 8.07 9.69 19.43
CA ILE A 366 8.39 8.58 20.33
C ILE A 366 8.89 9.16 21.67
N PHE A 367 8.00 9.26 22.65
CA PHE A 367 8.33 9.64 24.03
C PHE A 367 8.32 8.43 24.97
N GLU A 368 8.85 8.58 26.19
CA GLU A 368 8.75 7.56 27.26
C GLU A 368 7.29 7.17 27.61
N ARG A 369 6.29 7.98 27.19
CA ARG A 369 4.85 7.72 27.34
C ARG A 369 4.06 8.09 26.08
N PRO A 370 3.01 7.33 25.73
CA PRO A 370 2.18 7.60 24.56
C PRO A 370 1.42 8.93 24.71
N ILE A 371 1.54 9.80 23.71
CA ILE A 371 0.77 11.04 23.62
C ILE A 371 -0.40 10.81 22.66
N TRP A 372 -1.62 10.94 23.17
CA TRP A 372 -2.83 10.80 22.36
C TRP A 372 -3.44 12.16 22.04
N GLN A 373 -4.03 12.33 20.86
CA GLN A 373 -4.63 13.59 20.42
C GLN A 373 -6.04 13.38 19.88
N ASP A 374 -6.97 14.28 20.23
CA ASP A 374 -8.30 14.29 19.62
C ASP A 374 -8.31 15.02 18.26
N LEU A 375 -9.48 15.07 17.62
CA LEU A 375 -9.67 15.72 16.32
C LEU A 375 -9.52 17.25 16.36
N GLU A 376 -9.54 17.85 17.56
CA GLU A 376 -9.38 19.29 17.78
C GLU A 376 -7.93 19.64 18.15
N GLY A 377 -7.04 18.65 18.22
CA GLY A 377 -5.62 18.80 18.52
C GLY A 377 -5.29 18.86 20.02
N VAL A 378 -6.24 18.54 20.91
CA VAL A 378 -6.00 18.49 22.35
C VAL A 378 -5.19 17.23 22.68
N SER A 379 -4.06 17.41 23.36
CA SER A 379 -3.14 16.33 23.72
C SER A 379 -3.42 15.75 25.11
N TYR A 380 -3.38 14.42 25.19
CA TYR A 380 -3.59 13.59 26.36
C TYR A 380 -2.31 12.80 26.62
N THR A 381 -1.57 13.19 27.65
CA THR A 381 -0.25 12.61 27.98
C THR A 381 -0.31 11.66 29.18
N LYS A 382 -1.48 11.53 29.82
CA LYS A 382 -1.73 10.70 30.99
C LYS A 382 -2.99 9.86 30.79
N VAL A 383 -2.98 8.62 31.29
CA VAL A 383 -4.13 7.72 31.15
C VAL A 383 -5.37 8.25 31.88
N GLU A 384 -5.18 8.96 32.99
CA GLU A 384 -6.25 9.60 33.76
C GLU A 384 -7.01 10.62 32.91
N SER A 385 -6.29 11.41 32.10
CA SER A 385 -6.93 12.40 31.24
C SER A 385 -7.67 11.75 30.07
N ILE A 386 -7.18 10.63 29.55
CA ILE A 386 -7.89 9.83 28.53
C ILE A 386 -9.20 9.29 29.12
N TYR A 387 -9.15 8.75 30.35
CA TYR A 387 -10.33 8.24 31.05
C TYR A 387 -11.36 9.35 31.33
N GLU A 388 -10.92 10.51 31.81
CA GLU A 388 -11.80 11.68 32.00
C GLU A 388 -12.41 12.14 30.67
N GLY A 389 -11.65 12.13 29.58
CA GLY A 389 -12.13 12.41 28.23
C GLY A 389 -13.24 11.45 27.78
N ILE A 390 -13.06 10.15 28.01
CA ILE A 390 -14.07 9.11 27.75
C ILE A 390 -15.36 9.41 28.52
N LEU A 391 -15.27 9.69 29.82
CA LEU A 391 -16.46 9.98 30.65
C LEU A 391 -17.19 11.25 30.21
N LYS A 392 -16.44 12.30 29.87
CA LYS A 392 -17.00 13.57 29.39
C LYS A 392 -17.72 13.37 28.05
N ALA A 393 -17.12 12.61 27.13
CA ALA A 393 -17.74 12.28 25.85
C ALA A 393 -19.05 11.49 26.01
N ILE A 394 -19.09 10.53 26.94
CA ILE A 394 -20.32 9.80 27.29
C ILE A 394 -21.38 10.76 27.85
N GLN A 395 -21.00 11.67 28.74
CA GLN A 395 -21.95 12.64 29.32
C GLN A 395 -22.51 13.57 28.24
N SER A 396 -21.66 14.15 27.38
CA SER A 396 -22.10 15.01 26.28
C SER A 396 -23.00 14.26 25.30
N TYR A 397 -22.68 13.00 24.98
CA TYR A 397 -23.54 12.16 24.16
C TYR A 397 -24.92 11.93 24.80
N LYS A 398 -24.98 11.67 26.12
CA LYS A 398 -26.25 11.53 26.85
C LYS A 398 -27.06 12.82 26.93
N GLU A 399 -26.41 13.98 27.01
CA GLU A 399 -27.09 15.28 26.99
C GLU A 399 -27.72 15.57 25.62
N ILE A 400 -27.08 15.14 24.52
CA ILE A 400 -27.63 15.26 23.16
C ILE A 400 -28.83 14.31 22.94
N LEU A 401 -28.85 13.16 23.63
CA LEU A 401 -29.94 12.18 23.53
C LEU A 401 -31.18 12.50 24.39
N LYS A 402 -31.06 13.39 25.38
CA LYS A 402 -32.17 13.88 26.22
C LYS A 402 -32.88 15.04 25.53
#